data_AF-A0A9X2JFL3-F1
#
_entry.id   AF-A0A9X2JFL3-F1
#
_cell.length_a   1.000
_cell.length_b   1.000
_cell.length_c   1.000
_cell.angle_alpha   90.00
_cell.angle_beta   90.00
_cell.angle_gamma   90.00
#
_symmetry.space_group_name_H-M   'P 1'
#
loop_
_entity.id
_entity.type
_entity.pdbx_description
1 polymer ?
#
loop_
_entity_poly.entity_id
_entity_poly.type
_entity_poly.pdbx_seq_one_letter_code
_entity_poly.pdbx_strand_id
1 'polypeptide(L)'
;MTTQSRTPDQPTDEFPTARLEPRRVIGNSKMWWATAAALVVAGLLVWRSTESVGPTITIRFPEGHGLTVGDFVRHRGIEVGHVDRIELASDLESIEVEVTLLAGAEEIAREGTRFWIVRPQISLVEVRGLDTAIGAKYIAVSPAAQDAQQQLEFEGLATPPAGDAYRSGMEVVLRGDSSYGLTADAPVSWRGVDVGQVLSVDLASDTRYVDVRVRIDSAYKNLVRANSKFWATSGLGIDAGFTGFSLKAESLTTIARGGVSFITPADDDQATAVQPGHVFTLHAEEDADWTEDASTVSLIDFPLPPTVILRATWKQKYLGFTRSYDQDSSAVVVATDKGQQLFAPDGAAYAPEDALDDTWHLDLFAPGSKGPLAELGGNFDIGRRKGGVAVLPLEHRVPASHAIPADRVRTPPEPEDCCLVRSVAGDSGASSVIHSLSRALLTQSGDVWQVDPDGADLDDWHGAAVVATSDGALVGLFVVTSSGPTIAPLRVAR
;
A
#
# COMPACT_ATOMS: atom_id res chain seq x y z
N MET A 1 60.54 34.77 -107.02
CA MET A 1 59.66 33.58 -106.97
C MET A 1 60.55 32.40 -106.59
N THR A 2 61.01 32.30 -105.34
CA THR A 2 60.32 31.79 -104.14
C THR A 2 60.06 30.29 -104.21
N THR A 3 61.03 29.49 -103.74
CA THR A 3 60.80 28.33 -102.85
C THR A 3 62.14 27.90 -102.25
N GLN A 4 62.41 28.35 -101.02
CA GLN A 4 63.43 27.75 -100.15
C GLN A 4 62.80 26.57 -99.41
N SER A 5 63.38 25.39 -99.59
CA SER A 5 63.08 24.16 -98.87
C SER A 5 63.71 24.23 -97.48
N ARG A 6 62.91 24.11 -96.41
CA ARG A 6 63.40 24.02 -95.03
C ARG A 6 63.00 22.66 -94.45
N THR A 7 63.98 21.78 -94.30
CA THR A 7 63.89 20.51 -93.55
C THR A 7 63.86 20.81 -92.05
N PRO A 8 62.96 20.23 -91.25
CA PRO A 8 63.05 20.28 -89.79
C PRO A 8 63.86 19.09 -89.23
N ASP A 9 64.71 19.42 -88.26
CA ASP A 9 65.56 18.54 -87.44
C ASP A 9 64.80 17.41 -86.70
N GLN A 10 65.50 16.29 -86.51
CA GLN A 10 65.14 15.21 -85.58
C GLN A 10 65.52 15.58 -84.14
N PRO A 11 64.70 15.30 -83.12
CA PRO A 11 65.09 15.46 -81.72
C PRO A 11 65.80 14.19 -81.18
N THR A 12 66.93 14.39 -80.50
CA THR A 12 67.72 13.37 -79.81
C THR A 12 67.11 13.00 -78.46
N ASP A 13 67.01 11.69 -78.21
CA ASP A 13 66.65 11.01 -76.96
C ASP A 13 67.70 11.23 -75.84
N GLU A 14 67.26 11.49 -74.60
CA GLU A 14 67.84 10.91 -73.37
C GLU A 14 66.98 11.27 -72.13
N PHE A 15 66.33 10.28 -71.50
CA PHE A 15 65.67 10.41 -70.19
C PHE A 15 66.41 9.59 -69.11
N PRO A 16 66.58 10.10 -67.88
CA PRO A 16 67.35 9.43 -66.83
C PRO A 16 66.58 8.26 -66.17
N THR A 17 67.29 7.18 -65.85
CA THR A 17 66.72 5.95 -65.23
C THR A 17 66.88 5.96 -63.70
N ALA A 18 65.79 5.68 -62.96
CA ALA A 18 65.74 5.71 -61.50
C ALA A 18 66.28 4.40 -60.85
N ARG A 19 67.09 4.53 -59.78
CA ARG A 19 67.51 3.40 -58.92
C ARG A 19 66.59 3.30 -57.70
N LEU A 20 66.03 2.12 -57.46
CA LEU A 20 65.16 1.82 -56.31
C LEU A 20 65.99 1.26 -55.15
N GLU A 21 66.02 1.95 -54.02
CA GLU A 21 66.48 1.39 -52.74
C GLU A 21 65.31 0.74 -51.98
N PRO A 22 65.43 -0.52 -51.54
CA PRO A 22 64.36 -1.17 -50.81
C PRO A 22 64.24 -0.58 -49.38
N ARG A 23 63.14 0.15 -49.17
CA ARG A 23 62.75 0.73 -47.88
C ARG A 23 62.49 -0.37 -46.85
N ARG A 24 63.30 -0.38 -45.78
CA ARG A 24 63.21 -1.32 -44.66
C ARG A 24 61.80 -1.25 -44.03
N VAL A 25 61.04 -2.34 -44.14
CA VAL A 25 59.66 -2.43 -43.66
C VAL A 25 59.65 -2.43 -42.12
N ILE A 26 58.81 -1.57 -41.55
CA ILE A 26 58.73 -1.30 -40.11
C ILE A 26 58.00 -2.46 -39.42
N GLY A 27 58.74 -3.52 -39.07
CA GLY A 27 58.18 -4.71 -38.43
C GLY A 27 57.76 -4.55 -36.96
N ASN A 28 58.18 -3.49 -36.26
CA ASN A 28 58.01 -3.35 -34.80
C ASN A 28 57.48 -1.96 -34.39
N SER A 29 56.44 -1.44 -35.04
CA SER A 29 55.84 -0.17 -34.60
C SER A 29 54.94 -0.38 -33.37
N LYS A 30 55.22 0.34 -32.28
CA LYS A 30 54.42 0.36 -31.03
C LYS A 30 52.94 0.77 -31.24
N MET A 31 52.59 1.23 -32.43
CA MET A 31 51.26 1.66 -32.84
C MET A 31 50.23 0.52 -32.85
N TRP A 32 50.65 -0.74 -33.07
CA TRP A 32 49.76 -1.91 -33.02
C TRP A 32 49.17 -2.17 -31.62
N TRP A 33 49.85 -1.74 -30.56
CA TRP A 33 49.32 -1.84 -29.19
C TRP A 33 48.12 -0.93 -28.96
N ALA A 34 48.09 0.24 -29.59
CA ALA A 34 46.95 1.15 -29.52
C ALA A 34 45.71 0.53 -30.19
N THR A 35 45.90 -0.12 -31.35
CA THR A 35 44.83 -0.85 -32.05
C THR A 35 44.33 -2.03 -31.22
N ALA A 36 45.22 -2.81 -30.60
CA ALA A 36 44.84 -3.92 -29.74
C ALA A 36 44.06 -3.45 -28.50
N ALA A 37 44.49 -2.37 -27.85
CA ALA A 37 43.78 -1.80 -26.70
C ALA A 37 42.38 -1.30 -27.08
N ALA A 38 42.24 -0.64 -28.24
CA ALA A 38 40.93 -0.21 -28.74
C ALA A 38 39.99 -1.40 -29.01
N LEU A 39 40.51 -2.51 -29.55
CA LEU A 39 39.76 -3.75 -29.75
C LEU A 39 39.29 -4.38 -28.43
N VAL A 40 40.14 -4.34 -27.39
CA VAL A 40 39.77 -4.85 -26.06
C VAL A 40 38.66 -4.00 -25.44
N VAL A 41 38.74 -2.67 -25.53
CA VAL A 41 37.69 -1.77 -25.04
C VAL A 41 36.38 -1.98 -25.81
N ALA A 42 36.46 -2.11 -27.15
CA ALA A 42 35.29 -2.41 -27.96
C ALA A 42 34.65 -3.76 -27.56
N GLY A 43 35.46 -4.79 -27.34
CA GLY A 43 34.98 -6.09 -26.85
C GLY A 43 34.33 -6.01 -25.47
N LEU A 44 34.90 -5.23 -24.55
CA LEU A 44 34.33 -5.00 -23.21
C LEU A 44 32.99 -4.26 -23.26
N LEU A 45 32.85 -3.27 -24.14
CA LEU A 45 31.60 -2.55 -24.33
C LEU A 45 30.51 -3.44 -24.93
N VAL A 46 30.86 -4.28 -25.90
CA VAL A 46 29.93 -5.25 -26.49
C VAL A 46 29.47 -6.28 -25.45
N TRP A 47 30.38 -6.83 -24.65
CA TRP A 47 30.05 -7.77 -23.58
C TRP A 47 29.10 -7.15 -22.56
N ARG A 48 29.41 -5.94 -22.07
CA ARG A 48 28.54 -5.26 -21.10
C ARG A 48 27.16 -4.92 -21.66
N SER A 49 27.07 -4.67 -22.96
CA SER A 49 25.79 -4.44 -23.63
C SER A 49 24.93 -5.70 -23.70
N THR A 50 25.55 -6.88 -23.83
CA THR A 50 24.81 -8.16 -23.86
C THR A 50 24.30 -8.60 -22.49
N GLU A 51 24.93 -8.19 -21.37
CA GLU A 51 24.45 -8.52 -20.02
C GLU A 51 23.19 -7.74 -19.60
N SER A 52 22.79 -6.70 -20.33
CA SER A 52 21.66 -5.83 -19.99
C SER A 52 20.33 -6.17 -20.69
N VAL A 53 20.31 -7.17 -21.57
CA VAL A 53 19.14 -7.53 -22.39
C VAL A 53 18.56 -8.85 -21.89
N GLY A 54 17.29 -8.85 -21.51
CA GLY A 54 16.56 -10.06 -21.13
C GLY A 54 16.00 -10.82 -22.35
N PRO A 55 15.20 -11.87 -22.14
CA PRO A 55 14.65 -12.68 -23.22
C PRO A 55 13.62 -11.90 -24.06
N THR A 56 13.59 -12.19 -25.35
CA THR A 56 12.54 -11.72 -26.27
C THR A 56 11.37 -12.71 -26.25
N ILE A 57 10.16 -12.20 -26.05
CA ILE A 57 8.90 -12.95 -26.04
C ILE A 57 7.99 -12.50 -27.18
N THR A 58 7.16 -13.40 -27.67
CA THR A 58 6.16 -13.14 -28.71
C THR A 58 4.77 -13.20 -28.09
N ILE A 59 3.99 -12.13 -28.22
CA ILE A 59 2.64 -12.04 -27.67
C ILE A 59 1.64 -11.86 -28.82
N ARG A 60 0.67 -12.76 -28.91
CA ARG A 60 -0.37 -12.75 -29.93
C ARG A 60 -1.63 -12.07 -29.42
N PHE A 61 -2.01 -10.94 -30.02
CA PHE A 61 -3.25 -10.24 -29.68
C PHE A 61 -4.27 -10.34 -30.82
N PRO A 62 -5.59 -10.40 -30.51
CA PRO A 62 -6.62 -10.32 -31.55
C PRO A 62 -6.64 -8.96 -32.26
N GLU A 63 -6.33 -7.87 -31.55
CA GLU A 63 -6.26 -6.52 -32.10
C GLU A 63 -5.07 -5.74 -31.52
N GLY A 64 -4.45 -4.90 -32.34
CA GLY A 64 -3.30 -4.08 -31.89
C GLY A 64 -3.65 -2.80 -31.14
N HIS A 65 -4.90 -2.35 -31.18
CA HIS A 65 -5.39 -1.14 -30.48
C HIS A 65 -4.49 0.11 -30.60
N GLY A 66 -3.74 0.21 -31.72
CA GLY A 66 -2.80 1.28 -32.02
C GLY A 66 -1.53 1.29 -31.15
N LEU A 67 -1.09 0.12 -30.69
CA LEU A 67 0.25 -0.12 -30.14
C LEU A 67 1.31 0.23 -31.19
N THR A 68 2.43 0.79 -30.76
CA THR A 68 3.56 1.17 -31.61
C THR A 68 4.87 0.57 -31.12
N VAL A 69 5.82 0.40 -32.05
CA VAL A 69 7.20 0.03 -31.69
C VAL A 69 7.77 1.07 -30.73
N GLY A 70 8.35 0.61 -29.63
CA GLY A 70 8.82 1.43 -28.51
C GLY A 70 7.84 1.58 -27.36
N ASP A 71 6.60 1.09 -27.46
CA ASP A 71 5.67 1.07 -26.32
C ASP A 71 6.20 0.17 -25.20
N PHE A 72 5.93 0.55 -23.95
CA PHE A 72 6.47 -0.14 -22.78
C PHE A 72 5.63 -1.36 -22.39
N VAL A 73 6.30 -2.34 -21.80
CA VAL A 73 5.66 -3.40 -21.01
C VAL A 73 5.84 -3.07 -19.54
N ARG A 74 4.75 -3.05 -18.77
CA ARG A 74 4.76 -2.63 -17.37
C ARG A 74 4.19 -3.67 -16.43
N HIS A 75 4.90 -3.88 -15.33
CA HIS A 75 4.42 -4.56 -14.15
C HIS A 75 4.49 -3.58 -12.97
N ARG A 76 3.38 -3.40 -12.27
CA ARG A 76 3.23 -2.49 -11.10
C ARG A 76 3.54 -1.04 -11.39
N GLY A 77 3.27 -0.62 -12.63
CA GLY A 77 3.65 0.72 -13.12
C GLY A 77 5.14 0.85 -13.42
N ILE A 78 5.94 -0.19 -13.15
CA ILE A 78 7.37 -0.25 -13.42
C ILE A 78 7.58 -0.85 -14.80
N GLU A 79 8.49 -0.26 -15.57
CA GLU A 79 8.90 -0.77 -16.87
C GLU A 79 9.69 -2.07 -16.72
N VAL A 80 9.26 -3.10 -17.44
CA VAL A 80 9.87 -4.45 -17.42
C VAL A 80 10.30 -4.93 -18.82
N GLY A 81 9.97 -4.17 -19.87
CA GLY A 81 10.33 -4.47 -21.24
C GLY A 81 9.77 -3.43 -22.21
N HIS A 82 10.01 -3.63 -23.50
CA HIS A 82 9.53 -2.75 -24.57
C HIS A 82 9.17 -3.55 -25.82
N VAL A 83 8.30 -2.97 -26.65
CA VAL A 83 7.86 -3.55 -27.92
C VAL A 83 8.89 -3.26 -29.01
N ASP A 84 9.45 -4.30 -29.61
CA ASP A 84 10.44 -4.19 -30.69
C ASP A 84 9.81 -4.26 -32.08
N ARG A 85 8.80 -5.13 -32.25
CA ARG A 85 8.15 -5.34 -33.54
C ARG A 85 6.68 -5.69 -33.37
N ILE A 86 5.89 -5.26 -34.35
CA ILE A 86 4.48 -5.61 -34.48
C ILE A 86 4.26 -6.07 -35.93
N GLU A 87 3.83 -7.31 -36.10
CA GLU A 87 3.49 -7.90 -37.39
C GLU A 87 2.06 -8.43 -37.38
N LEU A 88 1.43 -8.49 -38.55
CA LEU A 88 0.14 -9.16 -38.70
C LEU A 88 0.41 -10.66 -38.86
N ALA A 89 -0.28 -11.48 -38.08
CA ALA A 89 -0.13 -12.93 -38.16
C ALA A 89 -0.53 -13.43 -39.56
N SER A 90 -0.04 -14.63 -39.91
CA SER A 90 -0.25 -15.21 -41.24
C SER A 90 -1.73 -15.45 -41.60
N ASP A 91 -2.61 -15.54 -40.61
CA ASP A 91 -4.05 -15.70 -40.78
C ASP A 91 -4.83 -14.38 -40.93
N LEU A 92 -4.16 -13.23 -40.77
CA LEU A 92 -4.75 -11.89 -40.82
C LEU A 92 -5.80 -11.59 -39.73
N GLU A 93 -6.04 -12.51 -38.80
CA GLU A 93 -7.05 -12.37 -37.73
C GLU A 93 -6.45 -11.87 -36.42
N SER A 94 -5.13 -11.84 -36.31
CA SER A 94 -4.40 -11.48 -35.09
C SER A 94 -3.09 -10.79 -35.42
N ILE A 95 -2.50 -10.11 -34.44
CA ILE A 95 -1.18 -9.51 -34.52
C ILE A 95 -0.20 -10.26 -33.62
N GLU A 96 1.06 -10.33 -34.06
CA GLU A 96 2.19 -10.84 -33.29
C GLU A 96 3.06 -9.66 -32.87
N VAL A 97 3.28 -9.55 -31.56
CA VAL A 97 4.08 -8.48 -30.95
C VAL A 97 5.33 -9.09 -30.35
N GLU A 98 6.49 -8.75 -30.90
CA GLU A 98 7.80 -9.09 -30.32
C GLU A 98 8.14 -8.06 -29.24
N VAL A 99 8.42 -8.55 -28.02
CA VAL A 99 8.76 -7.75 -26.85
C VAL A 99 10.08 -8.23 -26.27
N THR A 100 11.03 -7.33 -26.05
CA THR A 100 12.24 -7.64 -25.29
C THR A 100 12.07 -7.23 -23.83
N LEU A 101 12.26 -8.20 -22.93
CA LEU A 101 12.23 -7.97 -21.49
C LEU A 101 13.58 -7.44 -20.99
N LEU A 102 13.57 -6.73 -19.87
CA LEU A 102 14.80 -6.31 -19.18
C LEU A 102 15.42 -7.50 -18.42
N ALA A 103 16.73 -7.48 -18.19
CA ALA A 103 17.47 -8.56 -17.50
C ALA A 103 16.95 -8.86 -16.07
N GLY A 104 16.24 -7.93 -15.42
CA GLY A 104 15.60 -8.15 -14.12
C GLY A 104 14.18 -8.74 -14.19
N ALA A 105 13.64 -8.94 -15.38
CA ALA A 105 12.25 -9.31 -15.64
C ALA A 105 12.10 -10.67 -16.34
N GLU A 106 13.17 -11.46 -16.43
CA GLU A 106 13.15 -12.77 -17.12
C GLU A 106 12.14 -13.75 -16.50
N GLU A 107 11.86 -13.61 -15.19
CA GLU A 107 10.86 -14.43 -14.49
C GLU A 107 9.43 -14.21 -14.96
N ILE A 108 9.17 -13.16 -15.75
CA ILE A 108 7.85 -12.90 -16.34
C ILE A 108 7.57 -13.87 -17.50
N ALA A 109 8.60 -14.35 -18.20
CA ALA A 109 8.49 -15.25 -19.33
C ALA A 109 8.22 -16.71 -18.89
N ARG A 110 7.06 -16.94 -18.27
CA ARG A 110 6.63 -18.22 -17.70
C ARG A 110 5.20 -18.58 -18.06
N GLU A 111 4.91 -19.87 -18.07
CA GLU A 111 3.57 -20.41 -18.30
C GLU A 111 2.56 -19.85 -17.28
N GLY A 112 1.43 -19.38 -17.79
CA GLY A 112 0.37 -18.74 -16.98
C GLY A 112 0.54 -17.22 -16.78
N THR A 113 1.62 -16.60 -17.26
CA THR A 113 1.73 -15.14 -17.30
C THR A 113 0.69 -14.59 -18.28
N ARG A 114 -0.02 -13.54 -17.87
CA ARG A 114 -1.09 -12.91 -18.64
C ARG A 114 -0.70 -11.50 -19.06
N PHE A 115 -0.96 -11.16 -20.32
CA PHE A 115 -0.67 -9.86 -20.91
C PHE A 115 -1.94 -9.22 -21.46
N TRP A 116 -2.09 -7.90 -21.33
CA TRP A 116 -3.20 -7.14 -21.93
C TRP A 116 -2.78 -5.72 -22.29
N ILE A 117 -3.46 -5.11 -23.26
CA ILE A 117 -3.16 -3.74 -23.70
C ILE A 117 -3.93 -2.73 -22.84
N VAL A 118 -3.21 -1.82 -22.18
CA VAL A 118 -3.81 -0.72 -21.41
C VAL A 118 -3.88 0.55 -22.26
N ARG A 119 -5.07 1.14 -22.29
CA ARG A 119 -5.36 2.37 -23.03
C ARG A 119 -5.64 3.51 -22.05
N PRO A 120 -5.13 4.73 -22.31
CA PRO A 120 -5.54 5.90 -21.55
C PRO A 120 -7.04 6.15 -21.79
N GLN A 121 -7.85 6.06 -20.74
CA GLN A 121 -9.25 6.47 -20.81
C GLN A 121 -9.31 7.97 -20.57
N ILE A 122 -9.80 8.72 -21.56
CA ILE A 122 -10.02 10.15 -21.43
C ILE A 122 -11.31 10.33 -20.64
N SER A 123 -11.20 10.55 -19.33
CA SER A 123 -12.31 11.08 -18.54
C SER A 123 -12.39 12.58 -18.80
N LEU A 124 -13.54 13.05 -19.30
CA LEU A 124 -13.79 14.46 -19.60
C LEU A 124 -14.04 15.25 -18.29
N VAL A 125 -13.07 15.27 -17.39
CA VAL A 125 -13.10 16.12 -16.18
C VAL A 125 -12.21 17.31 -16.47
N GLU A 126 -12.88 18.43 -16.75
CA GLU A 126 -12.34 19.79 -16.78
C GLU A 126 -11.30 20.10 -17.86
N VAL A 127 -11.79 20.54 -19.03
CA VAL A 127 -10.94 21.12 -20.08
C VAL A 127 -10.54 22.55 -19.68
N ARG A 128 -9.41 22.68 -18.99
CA ARG A 128 -8.55 23.89 -19.07
C ARG A 128 -7.08 23.47 -19.14
N GLY A 129 -6.48 23.64 -20.31
CA GLY A 129 -5.07 23.31 -20.57
C GLY A 129 -4.86 22.15 -21.53
N LEU A 130 -5.51 22.17 -22.69
CA LEU A 130 -5.15 21.32 -23.83
C LEU A 130 -3.69 21.61 -24.23
N ASP A 131 -2.77 20.76 -23.76
CA ASP A 131 -1.68 20.22 -24.59
C ASP A 131 -0.86 19.06 -23.98
N THR A 132 -1.05 18.63 -22.72
CA THR A 132 -0.08 17.68 -22.12
C THR A 132 -0.64 16.73 -21.06
N ALA A 133 -1.42 15.72 -21.46
CA ALA A 133 -1.50 14.44 -20.73
C ALA A 133 -2.20 13.34 -21.55
N ILE A 134 -1.71 13.05 -22.77
CA ILE A 134 -2.03 11.75 -23.41
C ILE A 134 -1.05 10.74 -22.80
N GLY A 135 -1.52 9.94 -21.85
CA GLY A 135 -0.71 8.83 -21.32
C GLY A 135 -0.31 7.89 -22.47
N ALA A 136 0.95 7.45 -22.49
CA ALA A 136 1.41 6.48 -23.49
C ALA A 136 0.68 5.14 -23.31
N LYS A 137 0.31 4.51 -24.42
CA LYS A 137 -0.22 3.14 -24.43
C LYS A 137 0.88 2.19 -23.97
N TYR A 138 0.49 1.12 -23.29
CA TYR A 138 1.46 0.14 -22.81
C TYR A 138 0.81 -1.24 -22.66
N ILE A 139 1.64 -2.28 -22.67
CA ILE A 139 1.22 -3.64 -22.35
C ILE A 139 1.39 -3.84 -20.85
N ALA A 140 0.34 -4.24 -20.14
CA ALA A 140 0.44 -4.62 -18.75
C ALA A 140 0.63 -6.14 -18.63
N VAL A 141 1.30 -6.56 -17.56
CA VAL A 141 1.58 -7.97 -17.30
C VAL A 141 1.28 -8.38 -15.86
N SER A 142 0.70 -9.57 -15.71
CA SER A 142 0.56 -10.30 -14.44
C SER A 142 1.38 -11.60 -14.54
N PRO A 143 2.52 -11.70 -13.82
CA PRO A 143 3.34 -12.91 -13.80
C PRO A 143 2.62 -14.07 -13.11
N ALA A 144 2.94 -15.29 -13.52
CA ALA A 144 2.50 -16.52 -12.85
C ALA A 144 3.31 -16.80 -11.56
N ALA A 145 2.93 -17.88 -10.85
CA ALA A 145 3.71 -18.38 -9.72
C ALA A 145 5.14 -18.79 -10.14
N GLN A 146 6.09 -18.68 -9.22
CA GLN A 146 7.53 -18.89 -9.51
C GLN A 146 7.90 -20.32 -9.94
N ASP A 147 7.01 -21.30 -9.74
CA ASP A 147 7.21 -22.71 -10.08
C ASP A 147 6.85 -23.07 -11.53
N ALA A 148 6.27 -22.13 -12.29
CA ALA A 148 5.87 -22.34 -13.67
C ALA A 148 7.09 -22.45 -14.62
N GLN A 149 6.94 -23.27 -15.68
CA GLN A 149 7.96 -23.48 -16.71
C GLN A 149 8.16 -22.21 -17.54
N GLN A 150 9.36 -22.04 -18.11
CA GLN A 150 9.62 -20.90 -19.01
C GLN A 150 8.82 -21.03 -20.31
N GLN A 151 8.25 -19.92 -20.75
CA GLN A 151 7.46 -19.83 -21.97
C GLN A 151 7.79 -18.50 -22.67
N LEU A 152 7.96 -18.54 -23.99
CA LEU A 152 8.30 -17.37 -24.81
C LEU A 152 7.16 -16.91 -25.71
N GLU A 153 6.15 -17.75 -25.92
CA GLU A 153 4.98 -17.43 -26.75
C GLU A 153 3.75 -17.26 -25.86
N PHE A 154 3.01 -16.17 -26.00
CA PHE A 154 1.88 -15.84 -25.14
C PHE A 154 0.64 -15.44 -25.93
N GLU A 155 -0.53 -15.76 -25.39
CA GLU A 155 -1.79 -15.18 -25.86
C GLU A 155 -2.13 -13.94 -25.04
N GLY A 156 -2.35 -12.84 -25.74
CA GLY A 156 -2.72 -11.56 -25.17
C GLY A 156 -4.23 -11.43 -24.98
N LEU A 157 -4.64 -10.99 -23.80
CA LEU A 157 -6.03 -10.75 -23.44
C LEU A 157 -6.51 -9.39 -23.95
N ALA A 158 -7.73 -9.36 -24.49
CA ALA A 158 -8.35 -8.12 -24.99
C ALA A 158 -8.78 -7.16 -23.88
N THR A 159 -9.02 -7.68 -22.67
CA THR A 159 -9.46 -6.93 -21.49
C THR A 159 -8.63 -7.38 -20.28
N PRO A 160 -8.32 -6.49 -19.32
CA PRO A 160 -7.65 -6.89 -18.09
C PRO A 160 -8.37 -8.07 -17.44
N PRO A 161 -7.66 -9.16 -17.06
CA PRO A 161 -8.29 -10.27 -16.37
C PRO A 161 -8.92 -9.80 -15.06
N ALA A 162 -10.14 -10.29 -14.80
CA ALA A 162 -10.80 -10.07 -13.52
C ALA A 162 -9.90 -10.62 -12.40
N GLY A 163 -9.50 -9.75 -11.47
CA GLY A 163 -8.59 -10.11 -10.38
C GLY A 163 -7.10 -9.82 -10.61
N ASP A 164 -6.72 -8.97 -11.57
CA ASP A 164 -5.35 -8.42 -11.56
C ASP A 164 -5.05 -7.73 -10.23
N ALA A 165 -3.95 -8.18 -9.60
CA ALA A 165 -3.52 -7.90 -8.24
C ALA A 165 -3.27 -6.40 -7.89
N TYR A 166 -3.61 -5.47 -8.78
CA TYR A 166 -3.51 -4.03 -8.55
C TYR A 166 -4.60 -3.45 -7.68
N ARG A 167 -5.69 -4.21 -7.48
CA ARG A 167 -6.86 -3.74 -6.75
C ARG A 167 -7.45 -4.87 -5.92
N SER A 168 -6.66 -5.39 -4.98
CA SER A 168 -7.13 -6.37 -3.99
C SER A 168 -8.39 -5.84 -3.28
N GLY A 169 -9.43 -6.66 -3.18
CA GLY A 169 -10.72 -6.26 -2.65
C GLY A 169 -11.70 -7.42 -2.53
N MET A 170 -12.82 -7.20 -1.83
CA MET A 170 -13.94 -8.13 -1.78
C MET A 170 -14.93 -7.78 -2.89
N GLU A 171 -15.21 -8.74 -3.77
CA GLU A 171 -16.25 -8.57 -4.78
C GLU A 171 -17.62 -8.97 -4.23
N VAL A 172 -18.64 -8.18 -4.53
CA VAL A 172 -20.05 -8.43 -4.20
C VAL A 172 -20.91 -8.12 -5.42
N VAL A 173 -22.09 -8.71 -5.47
CA VAL A 173 -23.06 -8.48 -6.56
C VAL A 173 -24.23 -7.69 -5.99
N LEU A 174 -24.57 -6.57 -6.59
CA LEU A 174 -25.75 -5.79 -6.25
C LEU A 174 -26.81 -6.03 -7.32
N ARG A 175 -27.96 -6.58 -6.92
CA ARG A 175 -29.06 -6.92 -7.81
C ARG A 175 -30.17 -5.88 -7.69
N GLY A 176 -30.46 -5.20 -8.80
CA GLY A 176 -31.56 -4.24 -8.93
C GLY A 176 -32.55 -4.66 -10.01
N ASP A 177 -33.71 -4.01 -10.05
CA ASP A 177 -34.65 -4.09 -11.17
C ASP A 177 -34.17 -3.28 -12.41
N SER A 178 -33.17 -2.43 -12.22
CA SER A 178 -32.63 -1.45 -13.17
C SER A 178 -31.15 -1.20 -12.87
N SER A 179 -30.42 -0.64 -13.85
CA SER A 179 -29.04 -0.17 -13.62
C SER A 179 -28.97 1.14 -12.84
N TYR A 180 -30.09 1.85 -12.68
CA TYR A 180 -30.17 3.17 -12.03
C TYR A 180 -29.14 4.20 -12.54
N GLY A 181 -28.72 4.08 -13.81
CA GLY A 181 -27.72 4.96 -14.41
C GLY A 181 -26.28 4.70 -13.96
N LEU A 182 -26.02 3.59 -13.26
CA LEU A 182 -24.68 3.13 -12.92
C LEU A 182 -23.92 2.70 -14.18
N THR A 183 -22.65 3.05 -14.20
CA THR A 183 -21.70 2.61 -15.24
C THR A 183 -20.53 1.89 -14.59
N ALA A 184 -19.80 1.11 -15.37
CA ALA A 184 -18.47 0.68 -14.96
C ALA A 184 -17.63 1.90 -14.51
N ASP A 185 -16.76 1.66 -13.54
CA ASP A 185 -15.93 2.66 -12.87
C ASP A 185 -16.64 3.65 -11.95
N ALA A 186 -17.97 3.57 -11.79
CA ALA A 186 -18.69 4.35 -10.79
C ALA A 186 -18.15 4.11 -9.36
N PRO A 187 -18.01 5.16 -8.54
CA PRO A 187 -17.50 5.01 -7.18
C PRO A 187 -18.51 4.25 -6.31
N VAL A 188 -17.99 3.44 -5.39
CA VAL A 188 -18.78 2.87 -4.29
C VAL A 188 -18.33 3.53 -3.00
N SER A 189 -19.28 4.19 -2.33
CA SER A 189 -19.02 5.04 -1.19
C SER A 189 -19.65 4.51 0.09
N TRP A 190 -19.00 4.78 1.21
CA TRP A 190 -19.55 4.63 2.55
C TRP A 190 -19.53 5.99 3.22
N ARG A 191 -20.69 6.53 3.58
CA ARG A 191 -20.82 7.87 4.19
C ARG A 191 -20.09 8.96 3.38
N GLY A 192 -20.12 8.87 2.05
CA GLY A 192 -19.48 9.83 1.13
C GLY A 192 -17.97 9.63 0.92
N VAL A 193 -17.35 8.62 1.53
CA VAL A 193 -15.95 8.25 1.28
C VAL A 193 -15.90 7.11 0.25
N ASP A 194 -15.08 7.26 -0.78
CA ASP A 194 -14.86 6.20 -1.77
C ASP A 194 -14.13 5.01 -1.15
N VAL A 195 -14.79 3.85 -1.13
CA VAL A 195 -14.31 2.60 -0.52
C VAL A 195 -14.26 1.44 -1.51
N GLY A 196 -14.62 1.70 -2.76
CA GLY A 196 -14.70 0.69 -3.79
C GLY A 196 -15.12 1.25 -5.14
N GLN A 197 -15.39 0.34 -6.08
CA GLN A 197 -15.71 0.71 -7.46
C GLN A 197 -16.62 -0.34 -8.11
N VAL A 198 -17.52 0.12 -8.99
CA VAL A 198 -18.30 -0.74 -9.88
C VAL A 198 -17.37 -1.33 -10.95
N LEU A 199 -17.33 -2.65 -11.03
CA LEU A 199 -16.56 -3.40 -12.02
C LEU A 199 -17.34 -3.56 -13.33
N SER A 200 -18.60 -3.99 -13.23
CA SER A 200 -19.46 -4.22 -14.39
C SER A 200 -20.94 -4.03 -14.05
N VAL A 201 -21.74 -3.80 -15.09
CA VAL A 201 -23.20 -3.70 -15.04
C VAL A 201 -23.73 -4.60 -16.14
N ASP A 202 -24.33 -5.72 -15.76
CA ASP A 202 -24.76 -6.78 -16.69
C ASP A 202 -26.23 -7.15 -16.43
N LEU A 203 -26.91 -7.68 -17.44
CA LEU A 203 -28.21 -8.33 -17.20
C LEU A 203 -28.00 -9.64 -16.45
N ALA A 204 -28.80 -9.89 -15.42
CA ALA A 204 -28.82 -11.16 -14.72
C ALA A 204 -29.22 -12.30 -15.69
N SER A 205 -28.82 -13.53 -15.39
CA SER A 205 -29.08 -14.68 -16.27
C SER A 205 -30.57 -14.97 -16.52
N ASP A 206 -31.46 -14.50 -15.63
CA ASP A 206 -32.90 -14.61 -15.79
C ASP A 206 -33.53 -13.42 -16.55
N THR A 207 -32.71 -12.47 -17.00
CA THR A 207 -33.05 -11.26 -17.79
C THR A 207 -34.05 -10.30 -17.13
N ARG A 208 -34.47 -10.57 -15.89
CA ARG A 208 -35.42 -9.74 -15.14
C ARG A 208 -34.75 -8.68 -14.29
N TYR A 209 -33.51 -8.93 -13.91
CA TYR A 209 -32.74 -8.06 -13.03
C TYR A 209 -31.45 -7.62 -13.70
N VAL A 210 -30.85 -6.57 -13.13
CA VAL A 210 -29.51 -6.11 -13.45
C VAL A 210 -28.58 -6.51 -12.31
N ASP A 211 -27.50 -7.21 -12.64
CA ASP A 211 -26.43 -7.56 -11.70
C ASP A 211 -25.29 -6.56 -11.88
N VAL A 212 -25.06 -5.76 -10.84
CA VAL A 212 -23.95 -4.81 -10.75
C VAL A 212 -22.84 -5.44 -9.93
N ARG A 213 -21.71 -5.76 -10.56
CA ARG A 213 -20.54 -6.28 -9.84
C ARG A 213 -19.77 -5.14 -9.24
N VAL A 214 -19.56 -5.18 -7.94
CA VAL A 214 -18.85 -4.16 -7.17
C VAL A 214 -17.66 -4.78 -6.48
N ARG A 215 -16.58 -4.03 -6.41
CA ARG A 215 -15.40 -4.37 -5.63
C ARG A 215 -15.23 -3.36 -4.51
N ILE A 216 -15.18 -3.85 -3.29
CA ILE A 216 -14.83 -3.08 -2.10
C ILE A 216 -13.35 -3.29 -1.82
N ASP A 217 -12.58 -2.21 -1.62
CA ASP A 217 -11.14 -2.34 -1.38
C ASP A 217 -10.86 -3.15 -0.11
N SER A 218 -9.75 -3.89 -0.07
CA SER A 218 -9.43 -4.79 1.06
C SER A 218 -9.40 -4.08 2.42
N ALA A 219 -9.04 -2.80 2.46
CA ALA A 219 -9.04 -1.97 3.67
C ALA A 219 -10.45 -1.76 4.26
N TYR A 220 -11.50 -1.88 3.44
CA TYR A 220 -12.88 -1.58 3.80
C TYR A 220 -13.81 -2.80 3.75
N LYS A 221 -13.28 -4.01 3.49
CA LYS A 221 -14.07 -5.25 3.39
C LYS A 221 -15.01 -5.46 4.59
N ASN A 222 -14.62 -5.00 5.77
CA ASN A 222 -15.33 -5.18 7.03
C ASN A 222 -16.56 -4.27 7.19
N LEU A 223 -16.67 -3.22 6.37
CA LEU A 223 -17.85 -2.37 6.34
C LEU A 223 -19.07 -3.12 5.81
N VAL A 224 -18.85 -4.08 4.90
CA VAL A 224 -19.92 -4.87 4.30
C VAL A 224 -20.23 -6.09 5.17
N ARG A 225 -21.48 -6.16 5.62
CA ARG A 225 -22.05 -7.24 6.43
C ARG A 225 -23.33 -7.75 5.77
N ALA A 226 -23.85 -8.87 6.27
CA ALA A 226 -25.02 -9.51 5.66
C ALA A 226 -26.27 -8.61 5.63
N ASN A 227 -26.36 -7.65 6.55
CA ASN A 227 -27.44 -6.68 6.65
C ASN A 227 -27.14 -5.33 5.95
N SER A 228 -26.01 -5.19 5.23
CA SER A 228 -25.69 -3.95 4.51
C SER A 228 -26.75 -3.60 3.46
N LYS A 229 -27.10 -2.32 3.39
CA LYS A 229 -28.07 -1.75 2.46
C LYS A 229 -27.35 -0.90 1.43
N PHE A 230 -27.54 -1.20 0.14
CA PHE A 230 -26.90 -0.51 -0.97
C PHE A 230 -27.94 0.25 -1.78
N TRP A 231 -27.66 1.50 -2.13
CA TRP A 231 -28.51 2.30 -3.01
C TRP A 231 -27.72 3.03 -4.08
N ALA A 232 -28.38 3.35 -5.18
CA ALA A 232 -27.82 4.19 -6.22
C ALA A 232 -27.85 5.67 -5.80
N THR A 233 -26.71 6.34 -5.85
CA THR A 233 -26.62 7.79 -5.74
C THR A 233 -26.62 8.37 -7.15
N SER A 234 -27.80 8.71 -7.66
CA SER A 234 -27.94 9.39 -8.94
C SER A 234 -27.86 10.91 -8.74
N GLY A 235 -27.09 11.61 -9.58
CA GLY A 235 -26.87 13.06 -9.48
C GLY A 235 -28.07 13.94 -9.84
N LEU A 236 -29.30 13.40 -9.84
CA LEU A 236 -30.53 14.09 -10.21
C LEU A 236 -31.66 13.76 -9.22
N GLY A 237 -31.57 14.29 -8.00
CA GLY A 237 -32.73 14.46 -7.13
C GLY A 237 -33.50 15.70 -7.55
N ILE A 238 -34.61 15.57 -8.28
CA ILE A 238 -35.56 16.67 -8.46
C ILE A 238 -36.71 16.45 -7.48
N ASP A 239 -36.60 17.02 -6.29
CA ASP A 239 -37.73 17.20 -5.39
C ASP A 239 -38.67 18.25 -5.98
N ALA A 240 -39.69 17.79 -6.72
CA ALA A 240 -40.72 18.65 -7.28
C ALA A 240 -41.80 18.94 -6.23
N GLY A 241 -41.54 19.91 -5.35
CA GLY A 241 -42.59 20.59 -4.59
C GLY A 241 -43.52 21.39 -5.51
N PHE A 242 -44.78 21.60 -5.12
CA PHE A 242 -45.91 22.18 -5.89
C PHE A 242 -45.73 23.62 -6.45
N THR A 243 -44.52 24.17 -6.52
CA THR A 243 -44.23 25.48 -7.12
C THR A 243 -43.33 25.28 -8.33
N GLY A 244 -43.98 25.10 -9.48
CA GLY A 244 -43.32 24.74 -10.73
C GLY A 244 -42.23 25.71 -11.19
N PHE A 245 -41.19 25.14 -11.81
CA PHE A 245 -40.27 25.89 -12.65
C PHE A 245 -40.03 25.14 -13.97
N SER A 246 -40.15 25.89 -15.06
CA SER A 246 -39.82 25.50 -16.42
C SER A 246 -38.30 25.47 -16.57
N LEU A 247 -37.74 24.29 -16.79
CA LEU A 247 -36.34 24.11 -17.16
C LEU A 247 -36.27 23.83 -18.68
N LYS A 248 -35.61 24.74 -19.40
CA LYS A 248 -35.29 24.57 -20.82
C LYS A 248 -34.25 23.46 -20.97
N ALA A 249 -34.61 22.44 -21.75
CA ALA A 249 -33.93 21.16 -21.89
C ALA A 249 -32.66 21.15 -22.77
N GLU A 250 -31.90 22.24 -22.89
CA GLU A 250 -30.80 22.35 -23.86
C GLU A 250 -29.37 22.16 -23.28
N SER A 251 -29.22 21.76 -22.01
CA SER A 251 -27.90 21.55 -21.37
C SER A 251 -27.74 20.16 -20.68
N LEU A 252 -28.48 19.15 -21.13
CA LEU A 252 -28.54 17.82 -20.47
C LEU A 252 -27.42 16.83 -20.86
N THR A 253 -26.31 17.25 -21.48
CA THR A 253 -25.28 16.31 -21.96
C THR A 253 -24.20 15.95 -20.94
N THR A 254 -24.24 16.52 -19.73
CA THR A 254 -23.30 16.17 -18.65
C THR A 254 -24.02 15.39 -17.55
N ILE A 255 -24.40 14.15 -17.86
CA ILE A 255 -24.86 13.19 -16.85
C ILE A 255 -23.68 12.98 -15.89
N ALA A 256 -23.82 13.42 -14.64
CA ALA A 256 -22.90 13.01 -13.58
C ALA A 256 -22.95 11.48 -13.50
N ARG A 257 -21.78 10.82 -13.57
CA ARG A 257 -21.70 9.36 -13.41
C ARG A 257 -22.35 9.02 -12.06
N GLY A 258 -23.40 8.19 -12.09
CA GLY A 258 -24.03 7.70 -10.87
C GLY A 258 -23.01 6.95 -10.00
N GLY A 259 -23.24 6.92 -8.70
CA GLY A 259 -22.44 6.17 -7.73
C GLY A 259 -23.28 5.15 -6.99
N VAL A 260 -22.63 4.28 -6.23
CA VAL A 260 -23.30 3.44 -5.23
C VAL A 260 -22.93 3.96 -3.85
N SER A 261 -23.88 4.01 -2.93
CA SER A 261 -23.59 4.19 -1.52
C SER A 261 -24.17 3.05 -0.70
N PHE A 262 -23.59 2.79 0.46
CA PHE A 262 -24.11 1.77 1.36
C PHE A 262 -23.89 2.10 2.83
N ILE A 263 -24.69 1.45 3.67
CA ILE A 263 -24.61 1.53 5.13
C ILE A 263 -24.89 0.16 5.75
N THR A 264 -24.45 -0.03 6.99
CA THR A 264 -24.68 -1.24 7.79
C THR A 264 -25.39 -0.84 9.08
N PRO A 265 -26.71 -1.11 9.20
CA PRO A 265 -27.48 -0.83 10.41
C PRO A 265 -26.93 -1.56 11.64
N ALA A 266 -27.11 -0.98 12.83
CA ALA A 266 -26.63 -1.48 14.12
C ALA A 266 -27.43 -2.63 14.69
N ASP A 267 -28.63 -2.87 14.16
CA ASP A 267 -29.52 -3.88 14.68
C ASP A 267 -29.27 -5.23 13.99
N ASP A 268 -28.32 -6.00 14.55
CA ASP A 268 -28.40 -7.46 14.70
C ASP A 268 -27.25 -7.98 15.59
N ASP A 269 -27.53 -8.96 16.45
CA ASP A 269 -26.64 -9.53 17.48
C ASP A 269 -25.39 -10.28 16.92
N GLN A 270 -25.15 -10.20 15.61
CA GLN A 270 -23.90 -10.49 14.91
C GLN A 270 -24.11 -10.24 13.41
N ALA A 271 -23.84 -9.01 12.97
CA ALA A 271 -23.71 -8.70 11.55
C ALA A 271 -22.60 -9.60 10.95
N THR A 272 -23.00 -10.74 10.39
CA THR A 272 -22.08 -11.82 10.00
C THR A 272 -21.21 -11.35 8.84
N ALA A 273 -19.92 -11.68 8.89
CA ALA A 273 -19.00 -11.39 7.80
C ALA A 273 -19.47 -12.06 6.51
N VAL A 274 -19.40 -11.33 5.41
CA VAL A 274 -19.92 -11.77 4.12
C VAL A 274 -18.79 -12.39 3.28
N GLN A 275 -19.12 -13.43 2.52
CA GLN A 275 -18.19 -14.06 1.59
C GLN A 275 -18.17 -13.32 0.25
N PRO A 276 -17.03 -13.31 -0.47
CA PRO A 276 -16.98 -12.80 -1.83
C PRO A 276 -18.06 -13.42 -2.73
N GLY A 277 -18.66 -12.62 -3.60
CA GLY A 277 -19.74 -13.02 -4.49
C GLY A 277 -21.14 -13.00 -3.87
N HIS A 278 -21.29 -12.56 -2.62
CA HIS A 278 -22.60 -12.39 -2.01
C HIS A 278 -23.48 -11.40 -2.78
N VAL A 279 -24.78 -11.69 -2.84
CA VAL A 279 -25.75 -10.91 -3.59
C VAL A 279 -26.55 -10.02 -2.64
N PHE A 280 -26.42 -8.71 -2.80
CA PHE A 280 -27.22 -7.70 -2.11
C PHE A 280 -28.32 -7.15 -3.01
N THR A 281 -29.33 -6.52 -2.41
CA THR A 281 -30.32 -5.76 -3.17
C THR A 281 -29.80 -4.34 -3.41
N LEU A 282 -29.89 -3.88 -4.66
CA LEU A 282 -29.62 -2.51 -5.05
C LEU A 282 -30.92 -1.71 -5.03
N HIS A 283 -31.00 -0.75 -4.13
CA HIS A 283 -32.14 0.15 -3.99
C HIS A 283 -31.99 1.39 -4.89
N ALA A 284 -33.12 1.94 -5.33
CA ALA A 284 -33.14 3.14 -6.18
C ALA A 284 -32.70 4.40 -5.44
N GLU A 285 -33.05 4.49 -4.16
CA GLU A 285 -32.85 5.65 -3.29
C GLU A 285 -32.53 5.21 -1.86
N GLU A 286 -32.02 6.17 -1.08
CA GLU A 286 -31.75 5.99 0.35
C GLU A 286 -33.07 5.96 1.14
N ASP A 287 -33.17 5.04 2.09
CA ASP A 287 -34.25 5.02 3.08
C ASP A 287 -33.76 5.70 4.37
N ALA A 288 -34.55 6.62 4.91
CA ALA A 288 -34.20 7.39 6.10
C ALA A 288 -33.98 6.50 7.33
N ASP A 289 -34.72 5.39 7.42
CA ASP A 289 -34.65 4.45 8.55
C ASP A 289 -33.27 3.76 8.64
N TRP A 290 -32.50 3.68 7.55
CA TRP A 290 -31.18 3.02 7.56
C TRP A 290 -30.08 3.88 8.19
N THR A 291 -30.25 5.20 8.16
CA THR A 291 -29.22 6.17 8.54
C THR A 291 -29.34 6.59 10.02
N GLU A 292 -30.55 6.55 10.59
CA GLU A 292 -30.77 6.78 12.02
C GLU A 292 -30.14 5.68 12.90
N ASP A 293 -30.08 4.44 12.41
CA ASP A 293 -29.57 3.27 13.13
C ASP A 293 -28.14 2.86 12.71
N ALA A 294 -27.35 3.74 12.10
CA ALA A 294 -26.07 3.36 11.51
C ALA A 294 -25.01 2.95 12.56
N SER A 295 -24.50 1.71 12.47
CA SER A 295 -23.49 1.19 13.40
C SER A 295 -22.12 1.86 13.31
N THR A 296 -21.42 1.88 14.44
CA THR A 296 -19.95 2.02 14.47
C THR A 296 -19.33 0.69 14.09
N VAL A 297 -19.28 0.36 12.80
CA VAL A 297 -18.51 -0.81 12.35
C VAL A 297 -17.03 -0.51 12.59
N SER A 298 -16.42 -1.22 13.54
CA SER A 298 -14.98 -1.11 13.76
C SER A 298 -14.25 -1.65 12.54
N LEU A 299 -13.47 -0.79 11.87
CA LEU A 299 -12.64 -1.15 10.72
C LEU A 299 -11.46 -2.06 11.11
N ILE A 300 -11.21 -2.22 12.40
CA ILE A 300 -10.12 -3.02 12.96
C ILE A 300 -10.48 -4.51 12.90
N ASP A 301 -9.81 -5.27 12.02
CA ASP A 301 -9.98 -6.73 11.84
C ASP A 301 -9.02 -7.56 12.71
N PHE A 302 -8.24 -6.91 13.56
CA PHE A 302 -7.22 -7.58 14.38
C PHE A 302 -7.65 -7.64 15.84
N PRO A 303 -7.27 -8.70 16.57
CA PRO A 303 -7.53 -8.79 17.99
C PRO A 303 -6.76 -7.69 18.73
N LEU A 304 -7.48 -6.86 19.47
CA LEU A 304 -6.89 -5.81 20.29
C LEU A 304 -5.92 -6.43 21.32
N PRO A 305 -4.76 -5.80 21.56
CA PRO A 305 -3.82 -6.33 22.54
C PRO A 305 -4.43 -6.27 23.94
N PRO A 306 -4.26 -7.32 24.77
CA PRO A 306 -4.56 -7.21 26.18
C PRO A 306 -3.66 -6.15 26.82
N THR A 307 -4.26 -5.29 27.64
CA THR A 307 -3.52 -4.34 28.49
C THR A 307 -3.70 -4.70 29.94
N VAL A 308 -2.72 -4.35 30.76
CA VAL A 308 -2.72 -4.56 32.22
C VAL A 308 -2.63 -3.21 32.91
N ILE A 309 -3.07 -3.16 34.16
CA ILE A 309 -2.96 -1.97 35.01
C ILE A 309 -1.77 -2.18 35.94
N LEU A 310 -0.82 -1.26 35.88
CA LEU A 310 0.30 -1.19 36.80
C LEU A 310 -0.07 -0.21 37.91
N ARG A 311 -0.20 -0.70 39.15
CA ARG A 311 -0.54 0.11 40.31
C ARG A 311 0.68 0.27 41.21
N ALA A 312 1.15 1.50 41.34
CA ALA A 312 2.13 1.86 42.36
C ALA A 312 1.38 2.29 43.63
N THR A 313 1.80 1.80 44.79
CA THR A 313 1.27 2.23 46.10
C THR A 313 2.41 2.65 47.01
N TRP A 314 2.25 3.75 47.75
CA TRP A 314 3.26 4.23 48.68
C TRP A 314 2.66 5.06 49.81
N LYS A 315 3.48 5.39 50.81
CA LYS A 315 3.09 6.30 51.89
C LYS A 315 3.95 7.54 51.88
N GLN A 316 3.35 8.69 52.16
CA GLN A 316 4.07 9.96 52.33
C GLN A 316 3.74 10.55 53.70
N LYS A 317 4.67 11.35 54.23
CA LYS A 317 4.48 12.07 55.49
C LYS A 317 4.32 13.56 55.24
N TYR A 318 3.14 14.09 55.54
CA TYR A 318 2.82 15.51 55.41
C TYR A 318 2.32 16.06 56.74
N LEU A 319 2.95 17.13 57.25
CA LEU A 319 2.62 17.76 58.54
C LEU A 319 2.52 16.77 59.72
N GLY A 320 3.35 15.73 59.73
CA GLY A 320 3.36 14.71 60.80
C GLY A 320 2.36 13.57 60.62
N PHE A 321 1.45 13.64 59.64
CA PHE A 321 0.50 12.57 59.32
C PHE A 321 1.01 11.73 58.15
N THR A 322 0.87 10.41 58.26
CA THR A 322 1.16 9.48 57.17
C THR A 322 -0.11 9.25 56.36
N ARG A 323 -0.05 9.42 55.04
CA ARG A 323 -1.13 9.10 54.10
C ARG A 323 -0.66 8.06 53.09
N SER A 324 -1.57 7.18 52.70
CA SER A 324 -1.35 6.21 51.62
C SER A 324 -1.78 6.85 50.31
N TYR A 325 -1.01 6.59 49.26
CA TYR A 325 -1.26 7.03 47.90
C TYR A 325 -1.13 5.84 46.97
N ASP A 326 -1.85 5.91 45.85
CA ASP A 326 -1.79 4.97 44.76
C ASP A 326 -1.83 5.71 43.42
N GLN A 327 -1.20 5.11 42.41
CA GLN A 327 -1.19 5.61 41.04
C GLN A 327 -1.31 4.44 40.08
N ASP A 328 -2.28 4.53 39.18
CA ASP A 328 -2.48 3.57 38.10
C ASP A 328 -1.85 4.07 36.80
N SER A 329 -1.21 3.16 36.09
CA SER A 329 -0.76 3.37 34.72
C SER A 329 -1.18 2.18 33.86
N SER A 330 -1.54 2.46 32.60
CA SER A 330 -1.64 1.38 31.61
C SER A 330 -0.26 0.81 31.30
N ALA A 331 -0.20 -0.49 31.05
CA ALA A 331 1.02 -1.21 30.69
C ALA A 331 0.69 -2.43 29.80
N VAL A 332 1.72 -3.00 29.18
CA VAL A 332 1.60 -4.18 28.32
C VAL A 332 2.63 -5.24 28.69
N VAL A 333 2.23 -6.51 28.69
CA VAL A 333 3.13 -7.64 28.86
C VAL A 333 3.41 -8.25 27.50
N VAL A 334 4.67 -8.44 27.15
CA VAL A 334 5.09 -9.13 25.93
C VAL A 334 5.74 -10.46 26.30
N ALA A 335 5.28 -11.54 25.67
CA ALA A 335 5.85 -12.88 25.83
C ALA A 335 6.91 -13.15 24.77
N THR A 336 8.14 -13.39 25.21
CA THR A 336 9.30 -13.77 24.39
C THR A 336 9.70 -15.23 24.66
N ASP A 337 10.66 -15.73 23.89
CA ASP A 337 11.31 -17.02 24.12
C ASP A 337 12.05 -17.10 25.47
N LYS A 338 12.56 -15.96 25.95
CA LYS A 338 13.29 -15.82 27.22
C LYS A 338 12.40 -15.56 28.44
N GLY A 339 11.10 -15.30 28.25
CA GLY A 339 10.17 -15.03 29.36
C GLY A 339 9.15 -13.96 29.02
N GLN A 340 8.48 -13.42 30.04
CA GLN A 340 7.58 -12.27 29.87
C GLN A 340 8.28 -10.99 30.31
N GLN A 341 8.10 -9.92 29.54
CA GLN A 341 8.61 -8.59 29.83
C GLN A 341 7.43 -7.63 29.97
N LEU A 342 7.38 -6.88 31.06
CA LEU A 342 6.38 -5.83 31.28
C LEU A 342 6.94 -4.49 30.78
N PHE A 343 6.20 -3.83 29.90
CA PHE A 343 6.51 -2.50 29.40
C PHE A 343 5.49 -1.51 29.96
N ALA A 344 5.98 -0.45 30.58
CA ALA A 344 5.18 0.61 31.17
C ALA A 344 5.89 1.97 30.98
N PRO A 345 5.18 3.10 31.09
CA PRO A 345 5.82 4.40 31.19
C PRO A 345 6.86 4.44 32.31
N ASP A 346 7.99 5.09 32.07
CA ASP A 346 9.12 5.09 33.01
C ASP A 346 8.78 5.75 34.36
N GLY A 347 7.97 6.80 34.36
CA GLY A 347 7.49 7.46 35.57
C GLY A 347 6.73 6.53 36.53
N ALA A 348 6.01 5.53 36.01
CA ALA A 348 5.27 4.56 36.83
C ALA A 348 6.18 3.53 37.51
N ALA A 349 7.45 3.48 37.11
CA ALA A 349 8.39 2.44 37.51
C ALA A 349 9.37 2.89 38.61
N TYR A 350 9.25 4.14 39.09
CA TYR A 350 10.08 4.70 40.16
C TYR A 350 9.22 5.22 41.31
N ALA A 351 9.76 5.11 42.53
CA ALA A 351 9.16 5.73 43.70
C ALA A 351 9.22 7.27 43.59
N PRO A 352 8.14 7.99 43.92
CA PRO A 352 8.18 9.44 44.08
C PRO A 352 9.24 9.87 45.11
N GLU A 353 9.87 11.04 44.92
CA GLU A 353 10.94 11.54 45.79
C GLU A 353 10.51 11.74 47.25
N ASP A 354 9.21 11.90 47.50
CA ASP A 354 8.59 12.12 48.80
C ASP A 354 7.98 10.84 49.41
N ALA A 355 8.13 9.70 48.76
CA ALA A 355 7.73 8.41 49.30
C ALA A 355 8.59 8.03 50.52
N LEU A 356 7.94 7.47 51.55
CA LEU A 356 8.64 6.90 52.71
C LEU A 356 9.40 5.63 52.29
N ASP A 357 10.61 5.48 52.83
CA ASP A 357 11.46 4.30 52.62
C ASP A 357 10.68 3.01 52.87
N ASP A 358 10.91 2.01 52.00
CA ASP A 358 10.30 0.68 52.04
C ASP A 358 8.76 0.65 52.01
N THR A 359 8.09 1.73 51.60
CA THR A 359 6.63 1.76 51.46
C THR A 359 6.13 1.70 50.03
N TRP A 360 7.01 1.90 49.05
CA TRP A 360 6.65 1.85 47.64
C TRP A 360 6.61 0.41 47.13
N HIS A 361 5.45 0.01 46.60
CA HIS A 361 5.20 -1.31 46.04
C HIS A 361 4.51 -1.19 44.69
N LEU A 362 4.84 -2.10 43.79
CA LEU A 362 4.29 -2.15 42.45
C LEU A 362 3.57 -3.47 42.23
N ASP A 363 2.32 -3.39 41.80
CA ASP A 363 1.45 -4.54 41.60
C ASP A 363 0.81 -4.48 40.21
N LEU A 364 0.69 -5.65 39.57
CA LEU A 364 0.08 -5.79 38.26
C LEU A 364 -1.35 -6.29 38.41
N PHE A 365 -2.33 -5.66 37.77
CA PHE A 365 -3.73 -6.04 37.80
C PHE A 365 -4.26 -6.32 36.39
N ALA A 366 -5.21 -7.24 36.31
CA ALA A 366 -6.08 -7.31 35.14
C ALA A 366 -7.10 -6.16 35.25
N PRO A 367 -7.54 -5.56 34.13
CA PRO A 367 -8.55 -4.52 34.17
C PRO A 367 -9.83 -5.03 34.88
N GLY A 368 -10.23 -4.34 35.95
CA GLY A 368 -11.39 -4.71 36.77
C GLY A 368 -11.19 -5.88 37.74
N SER A 369 -9.98 -6.42 37.90
CA SER A 369 -9.73 -7.47 38.90
C SER A 369 -9.64 -6.91 40.32
N LYS A 370 -10.12 -7.70 41.30
CA LYS A 370 -10.03 -7.35 42.73
C LYS A 370 -8.68 -7.67 43.36
N GLY A 371 -7.86 -8.52 42.72
CA GLY A 371 -6.55 -8.93 43.20
C GLY A 371 -5.47 -8.83 42.11
N PRO A 372 -4.19 -8.77 42.51
CA PRO A 372 -3.08 -8.64 41.58
C PRO A 372 -2.87 -9.94 40.79
N LEU A 373 -2.51 -9.79 39.52
CA LEU A 373 -1.95 -10.84 38.67
C LEU A 373 -0.52 -11.20 39.10
N ALA A 374 0.26 -10.21 39.54
CA ALA A 374 1.62 -10.39 40.02
C ALA A 374 1.99 -9.24 40.97
N GLU A 375 2.63 -9.57 42.08
CA GLU A 375 3.28 -8.59 42.97
C GLU A 375 4.73 -8.44 42.49
N LEU A 376 5.11 -7.22 42.11
CA LEU A 376 6.43 -6.94 41.55
C LEU A 376 7.41 -6.51 42.66
N GLY A 377 6.89 -5.98 43.77
CA GLY A 377 7.70 -5.54 44.91
C GLY A 377 8.23 -4.11 44.75
N GLY A 378 9.32 -3.78 45.43
CA GLY A 378 9.79 -2.41 45.61
C GLY A 378 11.31 -2.26 45.60
N ASN A 379 11.95 -2.39 44.43
CA ASN A 379 13.21 -1.74 44.03
C ASN A 379 13.68 -2.40 42.73
N PHE A 380 13.38 -1.76 41.60
CA PHE A 380 13.90 -2.22 40.33
C PHE A 380 15.11 -1.35 39.95
N ASP A 381 16.25 -1.97 39.67
CA ASP A 381 17.36 -1.31 38.98
C ASP A 381 17.00 -1.22 37.49
N ILE A 382 16.05 -0.34 37.18
CA ILE A 382 15.60 -0.10 35.81
C ILE A 382 16.51 0.97 35.25
N GLY A 383 17.41 0.57 34.35
CA GLY A 383 18.16 1.54 33.57
C GLY A 383 17.18 2.41 32.79
N ARG A 384 17.17 3.74 33.06
CA ARG A 384 16.39 4.70 32.27
C ARG A 384 16.71 4.50 30.79
N ARG A 385 15.73 4.06 30.00
CA ARG A 385 15.90 3.92 28.55
C ARG A 385 15.47 5.22 27.88
N LYS A 386 16.17 5.60 26.80
CA LYS A 386 15.73 6.71 25.94
C LYS A 386 14.32 6.39 25.40
N GLY A 387 13.37 7.30 25.61
CA GLY A 387 12.01 7.18 25.09
C GLY A 387 10.90 7.01 26.13
N GLY A 388 11.17 7.09 27.44
CA GLY A 388 10.10 7.17 28.45
C GLY A 388 9.37 5.85 28.75
N VAL A 389 9.94 4.71 28.36
CA VAL A 389 9.39 3.36 28.63
C VAL A 389 10.37 2.57 29.49
N ALA A 390 9.88 2.06 30.61
CA ALA A 390 10.55 1.11 31.48
C ALA A 390 10.26 -0.34 31.04
N VAL A 391 11.24 -1.22 31.23
CA VAL A 391 11.09 -2.67 31.06
C VAL A 391 11.28 -3.32 32.41
N LEU A 392 10.21 -3.87 32.96
CA LEU A 392 10.16 -4.49 34.27
C LEU A 392 10.25 -6.02 34.13
N PRO A 393 11.12 -6.70 34.89
CA PRO A 393 11.15 -8.15 34.94
C PRO A 393 9.89 -8.68 35.66
N LEU A 394 9.35 -9.78 35.15
CA LEU A 394 8.26 -10.51 35.80
C LEU A 394 8.82 -11.79 36.42
N GLU A 395 8.85 -11.86 37.76
CA GLU A 395 9.30 -13.07 38.47
C GLU A 395 8.34 -14.25 38.26
N HIS A 396 7.04 -13.95 38.19
CA HIS A 396 5.98 -14.92 37.97
C HIS A 396 5.29 -14.68 36.63
N ARG A 397 5.02 -15.77 35.90
CA ARG A 397 4.37 -15.70 34.59
C ARG A 397 2.90 -15.33 34.75
N VAL A 398 2.51 -14.22 34.14
CA VAL A 398 1.12 -13.77 34.00
C VAL A 398 0.39 -14.69 33.02
N PRO A 399 -0.92 -14.96 33.19
CA PRO A 399 -1.69 -15.77 32.25
C PRO A 399 -1.53 -15.31 30.79
N ALA A 400 -1.48 -16.27 29.86
CA ALA A 400 -1.25 -15.99 28.44
C ALA A 400 -2.31 -15.05 27.82
N SER A 401 -3.52 -15.02 28.38
CA SER A 401 -4.59 -14.09 27.98
C SER A 401 -4.25 -12.61 28.22
N HIS A 402 -3.23 -12.32 29.03
CA HIS A 402 -2.79 -10.96 29.35
C HIS A 402 -1.39 -10.65 28.79
N ALA A 403 -0.84 -11.52 27.93
CA ALA A 403 0.48 -11.37 27.34
C ALA A 403 0.41 -11.37 25.81
N ILE A 404 1.07 -10.39 25.19
CA ILE A 404 1.14 -10.19 23.75
C ILE A 404 2.30 -11.03 23.20
N PRO A 405 2.09 -11.90 22.21
CA PRO A 405 3.17 -12.62 21.54
C PRO A 405 4.20 -11.68 20.90
N ALA A 406 5.50 -11.99 21.02
CA ALA A 406 6.58 -11.13 20.49
C ALA A 406 6.58 -10.98 18.96
N ASP A 407 5.97 -11.91 18.21
CA ASP A 407 5.78 -11.82 16.75
C ASP A 407 4.75 -10.75 16.35
N ARG A 408 3.87 -10.34 17.26
CA ARG A 408 2.95 -9.21 17.10
C ARG A 408 3.58 -7.87 17.44
N VAL A 409 4.87 -7.81 17.78
CA VAL A 409 5.58 -6.57 18.12
C VAL A 409 6.56 -6.24 17.00
N ARG A 410 6.48 -5.01 16.48
CA ARG A 410 7.44 -4.51 15.47
C ARG A 410 7.82 -3.06 15.73
N THR A 411 8.95 -2.64 15.18
CA THR A 411 9.39 -1.24 15.22
C THR A 411 9.37 -0.68 13.79
N PRO A 412 8.32 0.03 13.41
CA PRO A 412 8.26 0.69 12.10
C PRO A 412 9.41 1.69 11.89
N PRO A 413 9.93 1.82 10.66
CA PRO A 413 11.00 2.76 10.34
C PRO A 413 10.52 4.22 10.28
N GLU A 414 9.25 4.45 9.96
CA GLU A 414 8.62 5.76 9.79
C GLU A 414 7.22 5.76 10.43
N PRO A 415 6.68 6.92 10.83
CA PRO A 415 5.31 7.05 11.34
C PRO A 415 4.24 6.54 10.37
N GLU A 416 3.27 5.81 10.89
CA GLU A 416 2.14 5.27 10.15
C GLU A 416 0.83 5.46 10.93
N ASP A 417 -0.31 5.20 10.28
CA ASP A 417 -1.61 5.26 10.95
C ASP A 417 -1.69 4.19 12.05
N CYS A 418 -2.08 4.62 13.24
CA CYS A 418 -2.15 3.75 14.41
C CYS A 418 -3.36 4.08 15.29
N CYS A 419 -3.52 3.31 16.35
CA CYS A 419 -4.54 3.55 17.35
C CYS A 419 -4.00 3.27 18.75
N LEU A 420 -4.45 4.06 19.71
CA LEU A 420 -4.18 3.87 21.13
C LEU A 420 -5.23 2.91 21.67
N VAL A 421 -4.79 1.90 22.41
CA VAL A 421 -5.65 0.88 23.00
C VAL A 421 -5.38 0.82 24.50
N ARG A 422 -6.43 0.97 25.30
CA ARG A 422 -6.40 0.71 26.74
C ARG A 422 -7.64 -0.07 27.15
N SER A 423 -7.52 -0.87 28.20
CA SER A 423 -8.65 -1.58 28.78
C SER A 423 -9.13 -0.86 30.03
N VAL A 424 -10.44 -0.65 30.11
CA VAL A 424 -11.12 -0.05 31.26
C VAL A 424 -12.00 -1.08 31.94
N ALA A 425 -12.21 -0.93 33.25
CA ALA A 425 -13.18 -1.74 33.97
C ALA A 425 -14.59 -1.29 33.58
N GLY A 426 -15.43 -2.23 33.14
CA GLY A 426 -16.86 -2.00 32.87
C GLY A 426 -17.75 -2.89 33.74
N ASP A 427 -19.05 -2.60 33.72
CA ASP A 427 -20.06 -3.30 34.55
C ASP A 427 -20.18 -4.81 34.25
N SER A 428 -19.82 -5.23 33.04
CA SER A 428 -19.85 -6.62 32.56
C SER A 428 -18.45 -7.27 32.41
N GLY A 429 -17.38 -6.58 32.81
CA GLY A 429 -16.00 -7.04 32.65
C GLY A 429 -15.08 -5.97 32.04
N ALA A 430 -13.83 -6.36 31.71
CA ALA A 430 -12.89 -5.47 31.04
C ALA A 430 -13.35 -5.16 29.60
N SER A 431 -13.42 -3.89 29.23
CA SER A 431 -13.69 -3.46 27.85
C SER A 431 -12.49 -2.69 27.32
N SER A 432 -12.08 -2.98 26.09
CA SER A 432 -11.05 -2.18 25.41
C SER A 432 -11.68 -0.92 24.80
N VAL A 433 -10.99 0.20 24.93
CA VAL A 433 -11.33 1.48 24.31
C VAL A 433 -10.20 1.85 23.36
N ILE A 434 -10.57 2.42 22.21
CA ILE A 434 -9.65 2.76 21.14
C ILE A 434 -9.72 4.27 20.88
N HIS A 435 -8.56 4.89 20.63
CA HIS A 435 -8.46 6.23 20.07
C HIS A 435 -7.64 6.17 18.77
N SER A 436 -8.23 6.57 17.66
CA SER A 436 -7.56 6.58 16.35
C SER A 436 -6.53 7.71 16.28
N LEU A 437 -5.37 7.43 15.71
CA LEU A 437 -4.30 8.41 15.58
C LEU A 437 -3.71 8.36 14.16
N SER A 438 -3.95 9.43 13.40
CA SER A 438 -3.48 9.51 12.01
C SER A 438 -1.98 9.79 11.95
N ARG A 439 -1.30 9.24 10.95
CA ARG A 439 0.11 9.55 10.65
C ARG A 439 0.36 11.05 10.46
N ALA A 440 -0.65 11.81 10.04
CA ALA A 440 -0.53 13.25 9.81
C ALA A 440 -0.23 14.03 11.10
N LEU A 441 -0.60 13.47 12.26
CA LEU A 441 -0.33 14.01 13.59
C LEU A 441 0.99 13.50 14.18
N LEU A 442 1.78 12.74 13.41
CA LEU A 442 3.00 12.10 13.89
C LEU A 442 4.24 12.65 13.18
N THR A 443 5.22 13.06 13.98
CA THR A 443 6.54 13.48 13.49
C THR A 443 7.63 12.60 14.08
N GLN A 444 8.50 12.04 13.24
CA GLN A 444 9.63 11.25 13.72
C GLN A 444 10.68 12.15 14.38
N SER A 445 11.03 11.84 15.64
CA SER A 445 12.06 12.53 16.41
C SER A 445 13.01 11.50 17.03
N GLY A 446 14.07 11.16 16.28
CA GLY A 446 14.99 10.10 16.67
C GLY A 446 14.30 8.73 16.69
N ASP A 447 14.32 8.05 17.84
CA ASP A 447 13.70 6.73 18.03
C ASP A 447 12.22 6.82 18.44
N VAL A 448 11.66 8.00 18.69
CA VAL A 448 10.26 8.18 19.11
C VAL A 448 9.45 8.95 18.07
N TRP A 449 8.12 8.81 18.10
CA TRP A 449 7.23 9.67 17.34
C TRP A 449 6.64 10.72 18.26
N GLN A 450 6.84 11.98 17.90
CA GLN A 450 6.17 13.08 18.57
C GLN A 450 4.74 13.18 18.05
N VAL A 451 3.79 13.30 18.97
CA VAL A 451 2.36 13.38 18.66
C VAL A 451 1.93 14.84 18.75
N ASP A 452 1.32 15.35 17.70
CA ASP A 452 0.54 16.58 17.77
C ASP A 452 -0.87 16.23 18.27
N PRO A 453 -1.27 16.68 19.47
CA PRO A 453 -2.57 16.35 20.02
C PRO A 453 -3.74 17.00 19.26
N ASP A 454 -3.50 18.00 18.39
CA ASP A 454 -4.55 18.70 17.63
C ASP A 454 -5.74 19.18 18.50
N GLY A 455 -5.42 19.62 19.74
CA GLY A 455 -6.41 20.08 20.72
C GLY A 455 -7.14 18.96 21.50
N ALA A 456 -6.85 17.68 21.26
CA ALA A 456 -7.36 16.57 22.05
C ALA A 456 -6.64 16.45 23.40
N ASP A 457 -7.38 16.16 24.47
CA ASP A 457 -6.81 15.76 25.76
C ASP A 457 -6.43 14.28 25.72
N LEU A 458 -5.12 14.01 25.78
CA LEU A 458 -4.55 12.67 25.68
C LEU A 458 -3.90 12.19 26.98
N ASP A 459 -4.03 12.92 28.08
CA ASP A 459 -3.36 12.58 29.35
C ASP A 459 -3.83 11.22 29.89
N ASP A 460 -5.12 10.92 29.74
CA ASP A 460 -5.75 9.64 30.10
C ASP A 460 -5.22 8.43 29.31
N TRP A 461 -4.51 8.66 28.20
CA TRP A 461 -3.95 7.61 27.37
C TRP A 461 -2.51 7.25 27.73
N HIS A 462 -1.95 7.87 28.77
CA HIS A 462 -0.61 7.55 29.27
C HIS A 462 -0.45 6.04 29.56
N GLY A 463 0.51 5.40 28.90
CA GLY A 463 0.77 3.96 28.96
C GLY A 463 -0.12 3.10 28.05
N ALA A 464 -0.96 3.69 27.21
CA ALA A 464 -1.78 2.95 26.26
C ALA A 464 -0.91 2.22 25.21
N ALA A 465 -1.35 1.04 24.81
CA ALA A 465 -0.74 0.27 23.74
C ALA A 465 -0.96 0.98 22.41
N VAL A 466 0.09 1.12 21.60
CA VAL A 466 -0.03 1.72 20.26
C VAL A 466 0.02 0.61 19.21
N VAL A 467 -1.06 0.50 18.44
CA VAL A 467 -1.24 -0.58 17.47
C VAL A 467 -1.36 0.01 16.07
N ALA A 468 -0.56 -0.49 15.13
CA ALA A 468 -0.66 -0.09 13.73
C ALA A 468 -1.97 -0.57 13.11
N THR A 469 -2.64 0.30 12.35
CA THR A 469 -3.91 -0.05 11.70
C THR A 469 -3.73 -0.97 10.48
N SER A 470 -2.52 -1.00 9.91
CA SER A 470 -2.17 -1.77 8.72
C SER A 470 -2.15 -3.28 8.93
N ASP A 471 -1.63 -3.73 10.08
CA ASP A 471 -1.41 -5.15 10.38
C ASP A 471 -1.77 -5.56 11.81
N GLY A 472 -2.19 -4.63 12.66
CA GLY A 472 -2.55 -4.91 14.04
C GLY A 472 -1.37 -5.23 14.95
N ALA A 473 -0.15 -4.87 14.54
CA ALA A 473 1.05 -5.06 15.33
C ALA A 473 1.19 -3.97 16.40
N LEU A 474 1.69 -4.35 17.57
CA LEU A 474 2.07 -3.44 18.64
C LEU A 474 3.37 -2.73 18.22
N VAL A 475 3.28 -1.42 18.00
CA VAL A 475 4.40 -0.59 17.51
C VAL A 475 5.06 0.24 18.62
N GLY A 476 4.36 0.46 19.73
CA GLY A 476 4.88 1.26 20.82
C GLY A 476 3.97 1.34 22.04
N LEU A 477 4.38 2.16 22.99
CA LEU A 477 3.57 2.68 24.09
C LEU A 477 3.41 4.19 23.92
N PHE A 478 2.21 4.68 24.23
CA PHE A 478 1.94 6.10 24.30
C PHE A 478 2.42 6.65 25.63
N VAL A 479 3.29 7.65 25.60
CA VAL A 479 3.91 8.24 26.79
C VAL A 479 3.75 9.76 26.72
N VAL A 480 3.05 10.30 27.72
CA VAL A 480 2.95 11.74 27.96
C VAL A 480 4.12 12.15 28.86
N THR A 481 4.96 13.05 28.35
CA THR A 481 6.10 13.61 29.07
C THR A 481 5.96 15.12 29.21
N SER A 482 6.84 15.76 29.97
CA SER A 482 6.88 17.23 30.06
C SER A 482 7.16 17.94 28.73
N SER A 483 7.77 17.24 27.77
CA SER A 483 7.96 17.72 26.39
C SER A 483 6.77 17.47 25.46
N GLY A 484 5.70 16.85 25.96
CA GLY A 484 4.49 16.51 25.21
C GLY A 484 4.28 15.00 25.02
N PRO A 485 3.18 14.63 24.35
CA PRO A 485 2.84 13.24 24.05
C PRO A 485 3.75 12.65 22.97
N THR A 486 4.17 11.42 23.18
CA THR A 486 5.07 10.68 22.30
C THR A 486 4.64 9.22 22.19
N ILE A 487 5.03 8.57 21.10
CA ILE A 487 4.94 7.12 20.93
C ILE A 487 6.36 6.57 20.99
N ALA A 488 6.59 5.72 21.96
CA ALA A 488 7.88 5.12 22.25
C ALA A 488 7.91 3.66 21.81
N PRO A 489 8.90 3.24 20.99
CA PRO A 489 8.93 1.88 20.46
C PRO A 489 9.28 0.84 21.53
N LEU A 490 8.74 -0.36 21.39
CA LEU A 490 9.03 -1.48 22.28
C LEU A 490 10.24 -2.26 21.80
N ARG A 491 11.36 -2.17 22.53
CA ARG A 491 12.55 -2.99 22.29
C ARG A 491 12.48 -4.29 23.07
N VAL A 492 11.84 -5.26 22.46
CA VAL A 492 11.70 -6.63 22.97
C VAL A 492 13.05 -7.35 22.90
N ALA A 493 13.47 -7.99 23.99
CA ALA A 493 14.66 -8.82 23.97
C ALA A 493 14.32 -10.15 23.28
N ARG A 494 14.75 -10.30 22.02
CA ARG A 494 14.78 -11.57 21.31
C ARG A 494 15.95 -12.43 21.78
#